data_AF-A0A545TUF6-F1
#
_entry.id   AF-A0A545TUF6-F1
#
_cell.length_a   1.000
_cell.length_b   1.000
_cell.length_c   1.000
_cell.angle_alpha   90.00
_cell.angle_beta   90.00
_cell.angle_gamma   90.00
#
_symmetry.space_group_name_H-M   'P 1'
#
loop_
_entity.id
_entity.type
_entity.pdbx_description
1 polymer ?
#
loop_
_entity_poly.entity_id
_entity_poly.type
_entity_poly.pdbx_seq_one_letter_code
_entity_poly.pdbx_strand_id
1 'polypeptide(L)'
;MLAAESPFEGERENALAAAKRMAERKGLTLDEAAAMREQAAKEKPKQEAKGPSTEAEREFANRFATATHLMDQEIRREKARREAALKAAQERGLDAEERRAEERRSRQRSSNRSNSKARMNPYRHAAVLLAETSLPFREVASITGLDIYQIVGMKLKMRNVA
;
A
#
# COMPACT_ATOMS: atom_id res chain seq x y z
N MET A 1 -13.73 22.44 14.24
CA MET A 1 -13.45 22.55 12.79
C MET A 1 -12.68 21.32 12.32
N LEU A 2 -13.37 20.32 11.77
CA LEU A 2 -12.77 19.05 11.31
C LEU A 2 -11.83 19.20 10.09
N ALA A 3 -11.82 20.38 9.45
CA ALA A 3 -10.91 20.70 8.36
C ALA A 3 -9.44 20.87 8.81
N ALA A 4 -9.20 21.05 10.11
CA ALA A 4 -7.86 21.22 10.69
C ALA A 4 -7.20 19.89 11.13
N GLU A 5 -7.92 18.77 11.08
CA GLU A 5 -7.45 17.50 11.65
C GLU A 5 -6.70 16.59 10.66
N SER A 6 -6.71 16.89 9.36
CA SER A 6 -5.89 16.12 8.41
C SER A 6 -4.43 16.62 8.41
N PRO A 7 -3.44 15.72 8.56
CA PRO A 7 -2.02 16.06 8.50
C PRO A 7 -1.57 16.47 7.08
N PHE A 8 -2.38 16.21 6.05
CA PHE A 8 -2.02 16.46 4.65
C PHE A 8 -2.72 17.70 4.09
N GLU A 9 -1.96 18.61 3.49
CA GLU A 9 -2.48 19.91 3.02
C GLU A 9 -3.57 19.78 1.96
N GLY A 10 -3.36 18.90 0.98
CA GLY A 10 -4.33 18.66 -0.09
C GLY A 10 -5.65 18.06 0.40
N GLU A 11 -5.64 17.30 1.50
CA GLU A 11 -6.87 16.79 2.09
C GLU A 11 -7.65 17.88 2.82
N ARG A 12 -6.96 18.82 3.49
CA ARG A 12 -7.58 19.98 4.13
C ARG A 12 -8.28 20.88 3.10
N GLU A 13 -7.59 21.18 2.01
CA GLU A 13 -8.14 21.99 0.91
C GLU A 13 -9.36 21.33 0.26
N ASN A 14 -9.28 20.02 0.01
CA ASN A 14 -10.38 19.26 -0.57
C ASN A 14 -11.60 19.21 0.39
N ALA A 15 -11.38 18.99 1.68
CA ALA A 15 -12.45 18.99 2.68
C ALA A 15 -13.13 20.35 2.80
N LEU A 16 -12.36 21.46 2.79
CA LEU A 16 -12.90 22.82 2.80
C LEU A 16 -13.67 23.13 1.51
N ALA A 17 -13.15 22.74 0.35
CA ALA A 17 -13.83 22.92 -0.93
C ALA A 17 -15.14 22.13 -0.97
N ALA A 18 -15.18 20.90 -0.45
CA ALA A 18 -16.40 20.11 -0.34
C ALA A 18 -17.42 20.77 0.61
N ALA A 19 -16.98 21.30 1.75
CA ALA A 19 -17.84 22.02 2.70
C ALA A 19 -18.44 23.28 2.06
N LYS A 20 -17.65 24.07 1.32
CA LYS A 20 -18.13 25.25 0.57
C LYS A 20 -19.22 24.89 -0.44
N ARG A 21 -19.02 23.85 -1.25
CA ARG A 21 -20.02 23.39 -2.22
C ARG A 21 -21.32 22.94 -1.55
N MET A 22 -21.23 22.31 -0.38
CA MET A 22 -22.39 21.85 0.38
C MET A 22 -23.16 23.01 1.01
N ALA A 23 -22.44 24.01 1.54
CA ALA A 23 -22.99 25.24 2.07
C ALA A 23 -23.76 26.02 0.99
N GLU A 24 -23.13 26.28 -0.16
CA GLU A 24 -23.74 26.99 -1.30
C GLU A 24 -25.00 26.28 -1.83
N ARG A 25 -24.94 24.95 -1.99
CA ARG A 25 -26.06 24.17 -2.51
C ARG A 25 -27.28 24.18 -1.59
N LYS A 26 -27.06 24.26 -0.28
CA LYS A 26 -28.13 24.15 0.74
C LYS A 26 -28.51 25.50 1.37
N GLY A 27 -27.84 26.59 0.98
CA GLY A 27 -28.02 27.90 1.61
C GLY A 27 -27.61 27.93 3.09
N LEU A 28 -26.67 27.07 3.49
CA LEU A 28 -26.21 26.93 4.87
C LEU A 28 -24.89 27.68 5.09
N THR A 29 -24.58 28.03 6.33
CA THR A 29 -23.27 28.57 6.67
C THR A 29 -22.20 27.47 6.66
N LEU A 30 -20.92 27.84 6.51
CA LEU A 30 -19.80 26.88 6.42
C LEU A 30 -19.69 25.99 7.67
N ASP A 31 -19.98 26.56 8.84
CA ASP A 31 -19.93 25.85 10.12
C ASP A 31 -21.10 24.87 10.27
N GLU A 32 -22.29 25.24 9.77
CA GLU A 32 -23.46 24.33 9.72
C GLU A 32 -23.26 23.19 8.72
N ALA A 33 -22.62 23.45 7.57
CA ALA A 33 -22.28 22.41 6.60
C ALA A 33 -21.23 21.44 7.14
N ALA A 34 -20.28 21.93 7.95
CA ALA A 34 -19.28 21.11 8.63
C ALA A 34 -19.91 20.24 9.72
N ALA A 35 -20.83 20.80 10.52
CA ALA A 35 -21.57 20.05 11.55
C ALA A 35 -22.46 18.94 10.94
N MET A 36 -23.08 19.19 9.79
CA MET A 36 -23.84 18.16 9.05
C MET A 36 -22.95 16.99 8.60
N ARG A 37 -21.71 17.25 8.19
CA ARG A 37 -20.76 16.20 7.80
C ARG A 37 -20.32 15.38 9.03
N GLU A 38 -20.17 16.02 10.18
CA GLU A 38 -19.82 15.34 11.42
C GLU A 38 -20.96 14.44 11.92
N GLN A 39 -22.21 14.89 11.79
CA GLN A 39 -23.40 14.07 12.02
C GLN A 39 -23.46 12.89 11.04
N ALA A 40 -23.24 13.11 9.74
CA ALA A 40 -23.21 12.03 8.74
C ALA A 40 -22.03 11.06 8.90
N ALA A 41 -20.91 11.48 9.51
CA ALA A 41 -19.77 10.62 9.80
C ALA A 41 -19.97 9.79 11.09
N LYS A 42 -20.68 10.33 12.08
CA LYS A 42 -21.12 9.63 13.30
C LYS A 42 -22.30 8.69 13.02
N GLU A 43 -23.17 9.07 12.08
CA GLU A 43 -24.21 8.24 11.48
C GLU A 43 -23.68 7.48 10.24
N LYS A 44 -22.51 6.85 10.33
CA LYS A 44 -22.33 5.67 9.47
C LYS A 44 -23.36 4.67 9.97
N PRO A 45 -24.44 4.35 9.24
CA PRO A 45 -25.28 3.26 9.66
C PRO A 45 -24.35 2.05 9.73
N LYS A 46 -24.29 1.39 10.88
CA LYS A 46 -23.99 -0.04 10.89
C LYS A 46 -24.97 -0.59 9.86
N GLN A 47 -24.47 -1.01 8.71
CA GLN A 47 -25.29 -1.69 7.72
C GLN A 47 -25.65 -3.03 8.33
N GLU A 48 -26.61 -3.02 9.26
CA GLU A 48 -27.46 -4.16 9.49
C GLU A 48 -28.05 -4.44 8.12
N ALA A 49 -27.72 -5.62 7.57
CA ALA A 49 -28.26 -6.07 6.31
C ALA A 49 -29.78 -6.14 6.47
N LYS A 50 -30.47 -5.03 6.13
CA LYS A 50 -31.91 -5.06 5.89
C LYS A 50 -32.07 -6.03 4.73
N GLY A 51 -32.54 -7.23 5.06
CA GLY A 51 -32.94 -8.21 4.07
C GLY A 51 -33.90 -7.54 3.08
N PRO A 52 -33.91 -7.97 1.81
CA PRO A 52 -34.65 -7.30 0.74
C PRO A 52 -36.10 -7.06 1.17
N SER A 53 -36.47 -5.77 1.13
CA SER A 53 -37.77 -5.25 1.50
C SER A 53 -38.71 -5.44 0.31
N THR A 54 -39.81 -6.17 0.49
CA THR A 54 -40.74 -6.61 -0.57
C THR A 54 -40.28 -7.83 -1.39
N GLU A 55 -41.25 -8.63 -1.82
CA GLU A 55 -41.05 -9.85 -2.61
C GLU A 55 -40.47 -9.55 -4.00
N ALA A 56 -40.82 -8.40 -4.59
CA ALA A 56 -40.29 -7.94 -5.87
C ALA A 56 -38.77 -7.68 -5.82
N GLU A 57 -38.24 -7.10 -4.73
CA GLU A 57 -36.80 -6.90 -4.56
C GLU A 57 -36.06 -8.24 -4.40
N ARG A 58 -36.67 -9.23 -3.73
CA ARG A 58 -36.11 -10.58 -3.60
C ARG A 58 -36.00 -11.29 -4.94
N GLU A 59 -37.06 -11.23 -5.75
CA GLU A 59 -37.04 -11.82 -7.08
C GLU A 59 -36.02 -11.14 -8.00
N PHE A 60 -35.93 -9.81 -7.96
CA PHE A 60 -34.93 -9.08 -8.71
C PHE A 60 -33.50 -9.46 -8.29
N ALA A 61 -33.23 -9.51 -6.99
CA ALA A 61 -31.93 -9.93 -6.46
C ALA A 61 -31.57 -11.36 -6.86
N ASN A 62 -32.53 -12.28 -6.81
CA ASN A 62 -32.33 -13.67 -7.25
C ASN A 62 -32.06 -13.77 -8.75
N ARG A 63 -32.82 -13.06 -9.59
CA ARG A 63 -32.60 -13.02 -11.05
C ARG A 63 -31.25 -12.37 -11.41
N PHE A 64 -30.86 -11.33 -10.67
CA PHE A 64 -29.56 -10.70 -10.85
C PHE A 64 -28.43 -11.65 -10.45
N ALA A 65 -28.56 -12.35 -9.30
CA ALA A 65 -27.56 -13.32 -8.84
C ALA A 65 -27.42 -14.53 -9.79
N THR A 66 -28.51 -15.01 -10.38
CA THR A 66 -28.42 -16.05 -11.40
C THR A 66 -27.76 -15.55 -12.68
N ALA A 67 -28.09 -14.33 -13.12
CA ALA A 67 -27.46 -13.71 -14.29
C ALA A 67 -25.94 -13.50 -14.10
N THR A 68 -25.50 -13.01 -12.94
CA THR A 68 -24.07 -12.87 -12.64
C THR A 68 -23.37 -14.22 -12.57
N HIS A 69 -24.02 -15.24 -12.01
CA HIS A 69 -23.44 -16.59 -11.96
C HIS A 69 -23.26 -17.20 -13.37
N LEU A 70 -24.20 -16.96 -14.28
CA LEU A 70 -24.07 -17.39 -15.68
C LEU A 70 -22.90 -16.68 -16.37
N MET A 71 -22.78 -15.36 -16.20
CA MET A 71 -21.64 -14.59 -16.73
C MET A 71 -20.30 -15.08 -16.16
N ASP A 72 -20.25 -15.40 -14.87
CA ASP A 72 -19.06 -15.96 -14.22
C ASP A 72 -18.64 -17.30 -14.84
N GLN A 73 -19.59 -18.14 -15.25
CA GLN A 73 -19.27 -19.39 -15.93
C GLN A 73 -18.65 -19.14 -17.32
N GLU A 74 -19.14 -18.13 -18.05
CA GLU A 74 -18.59 -17.75 -19.35
C GLU A 74 -17.17 -17.21 -19.21
N ILE A 75 -16.93 -16.34 -18.22
CA ILE A 75 -15.59 -15.82 -17.90
C ILE A 75 -14.64 -16.97 -17.57
N ARG A 76 -15.08 -17.95 -16.77
CA ARG A 76 -14.26 -19.13 -16.44
C ARG A 76 -13.93 -19.97 -17.67
N ARG A 77 -14.91 -20.19 -18.56
CA ARG A 77 -14.70 -20.93 -19.82
C ARG A 77 -13.75 -20.21 -20.75
N GLU A 78 -13.84 -18.88 -20.84
CA GLU A 78 -12.92 -18.07 -21.65
C GLU A 78 -11.49 -18.10 -21.09
N LYS A 79 -11.34 -17.94 -19.77
CA LYS A 79 -10.05 -18.09 -19.09
C LYS A 79 -9.43 -19.46 -19.36
N ALA A 80 -10.21 -20.53 -19.21
CA ALA A 80 -9.74 -21.89 -19.48
C ALA A 80 -9.29 -22.08 -20.94
N ARG A 81 -10.03 -21.53 -21.91
CA ARG A 81 -9.64 -21.54 -23.32
C ARG A 81 -8.34 -20.78 -23.57
N ARG A 82 -8.19 -19.60 -22.97
CA ARG A 82 -6.97 -18.79 -23.07
C ARG A 82 -5.78 -19.51 -22.46
N GLU A 83 -5.93 -20.09 -21.28
CA GLU A 83 -4.88 -20.86 -20.60
C GLU A 83 -4.44 -22.07 -21.42
N ALA A 84 -5.40 -22.81 -21.99
CA ALA A 84 -5.09 -23.92 -22.90
C ALA A 84 -4.33 -23.46 -24.15
N ALA A 85 -4.72 -22.32 -24.75
CA ALA A 85 -4.02 -21.75 -25.90
C ALA A 85 -2.60 -21.30 -25.56
N LEU A 86 -2.40 -20.66 -24.40
CA LEU A 86 -1.07 -20.28 -23.91
C LEU A 86 -0.19 -21.51 -23.66
N LYS A 87 -0.73 -22.54 -23.01
CA LYS A 87 -0.01 -23.80 -22.78
C LYS A 87 0.39 -24.49 -24.08
N ALA A 88 -0.50 -24.55 -25.06
CA ALA A 88 -0.20 -25.11 -26.37
C ALA A 88 0.88 -24.29 -27.12
N ALA A 89 0.88 -22.97 -26.99
CA ALA A 89 1.92 -22.11 -27.55
C ALA A 89 3.29 -22.33 -26.87
N GLN A 90 3.29 -22.54 -25.55
CA GLN A 90 4.49 -22.89 -24.78
C GLN A 90 5.07 -24.26 -25.18
N GLU A 91 4.22 -25.27 -25.36
CA GLU A 91 4.61 -26.59 -25.84
C GLU A 91 5.21 -26.55 -27.25
N ARG A 92 4.70 -25.66 -28.11
CA ARG A 92 5.29 -25.39 -29.44
C ARG A 92 6.59 -24.59 -29.40
N GLY A 93 7.02 -24.12 -28.23
CA GLY A 93 8.26 -23.34 -28.07
C GLY A 93 8.19 -21.89 -28.56
N LEU A 94 6.99 -21.37 -28.88
CA LEU A 94 6.79 -19.99 -29.34
C LEU A 94 7.05 -18.95 -28.23
N ASP A 95 7.11 -19.39 -26.98
CA ASP A 95 7.37 -18.57 -25.77
C ASP A 95 8.87 -18.57 -25.35
N ALA A 96 9.78 -19.02 -26.22
CA ALA A 96 11.20 -19.11 -25.88
C ALA A 96 11.87 -17.73 -25.71
N GLU A 97 11.49 -16.74 -26.53
CA GLU A 97 12.07 -15.39 -26.45
C GLU A 97 11.54 -14.59 -25.26
N GLU A 98 10.24 -14.68 -24.97
CA GLU A 98 9.61 -13.99 -23.85
C GLU A 98 10.12 -14.53 -22.50
N ARG A 99 10.27 -15.86 -22.36
CA ARG A 99 10.98 -16.47 -21.21
C ARG A 99 12.41 -15.97 -21.03
N ARG A 100 13.20 -15.91 -22.12
CA ARG A 100 14.56 -15.35 -22.07
C ARG A 100 14.56 -13.87 -21.68
N ALA A 101 13.58 -13.09 -22.15
CA ALA A 101 13.44 -11.69 -21.79
C ALA A 101 13.06 -11.51 -20.31
N GLU A 102 12.17 -12.36 -19.79
CA GLU A 102 11.77 -12.36 -18.39
C GLU A 102 12.91 -12.78 -17.46
N GLU A 103 13.67 -13.81 -17.83
CA GLU A 103 14.91 -14.19 -17.13
C GLU A 103 15.94 -13.06 -17.10
N ARG A 104 16.09 -12.32 -18.19
CA ARG A 104 16.98 -11.14 -18.23
C ARG A 104 16.50 -10.04 -17.28
N ARG A 105 15.19 -9.75 -17.30
CA ARG A 105 14.56 -8.75 -16.41
C ARG A 105 14.67 -9.14 -14.92
N SER A 106 14.45 -10.41 -14.58
CA SER A 106 14.58 -10.89 -13.20
C SER A 106 16.02 -10.80 -12.69
N ARG A 107 16.99 -11.20 -13.51
CA ARG A 107 18.43 -11.03 -13.22
C ARG A 107 18.79 -9.56 -13.00
N GLN A 108 18.33 -8.66 -13.88
CA GLN A 108 18.57 -7.22 -13.76
C GLN A 108 17.94 -6.60 -12.50
N ARG A 109 16.74 -7.05 -12.11
CA ARG A 109 16.10 -6.61 -10.85
C ARG A 109 16.90 -7.07 -9.62
N SER A 110 17.45 -8.27 -9.65
CA SER A 110 18.25 -8.81 -8.54
C SER A 110 19.61 -8.11 -8.41
N SER A 111 20.28 -7.79 -9.52
CA SER A 111 21.55 -7.06 -9.51
C SER A 111 21.41 -5.63 -9.01
N ASN A 112 20.29 -4.97 -9.33
CA ASN A 112 20.02 -3.59 -8.90
C ASN A 112 19.73 -3.47 -7.39
N ARG A 113 19.28 -4.54 -6.72
CA ARG A 113 19.11 -4.55 -5.25
C ARG A 113 20.41 -4.74 -4.48
N SER A 114 21.36 -5.49 -5.03
CA SER A 114 22.63 -5.79 -4.35
C SER A 114 23.65 -4.64 -4.47
N ASN A 115 23.64 -3.91 -5.59
CA ASN A 115 24.67 -2.91 -5.88
C ASN A 115 24.28 -1.50 -5.41
N SER A 116 23.87 -1.38 -4.15
CA SER A 116 23.54 -0.10 -3.55
C SER A 116 24.82 0.67 -3.20
N LYS A 117 25.44 1.29 -4.20
CA LYS A 117 26.43 2.37 -4.01
C LYS A 117 25.88 3.56 -3.19
N ALA A 118 24.57 3.61 -2.98
CA ALA A 118 23.87 4.60 -2.17
C ALA A 118 23.83 4.27 -0.66
N ARG A 119 24.23 3.06 -0.23
CA ARG A 119 24.29 2.73 1.20
C ARG A 119 25.54 3.33 1.82
N MET A 120 25.36 4.11 2.88
CA MET A 120 26.44 4.65 3.69
C MET A 120 27.36 3.53 4.18
N ASN A 121 28.67 3.76 4.14
CA ASN A 121 29.65 2.78 4.62
C ASN A 121 29.31 2.38 6.07
N PRO A 122 29.19 1.08 6.37
CA PRO A 122 28.71 0.61 7.67
C PRO A 122 29.61 1.04 8.83
N TYR A 123 30.92 1.16 8.62
CA TYR A 123 31.85 1.66 9.65
C TYR A 123 31.65 3.16 9.90
N ARG A 124 31.42 3.96 8.86
CA ARG A 124 31.09 5.40 9.05
C ARG A 124 29.76 5.56 9.77
N HIS A 125 28.77 4.75 9.42
CA HIS A 125 27.47 4.76 10.08
C HIS A 125 27.57 4.36 11.55
N ALA A 126 28.32 3.30 11.86
CA ALA A 126 28.59 2.88 13.24
C ALA A 126 29.31 3.97 14.06
N ALA A 127 30.31 4.64 13.47
CA ALA A 127 31.05 5.70 14.15
C ALA A 127 30.14 6.87 14.56
N VAL A 128 29.24 7.30 13.66
CA VAL A 128 28.24 8.35 13.94
C VAL A 128 27.30 7.91 15.06
N LEU A 129 26.74 6.70 14.99
CA LEU A 129 25.86 6.17 16.04
C LEU A 129 26.56 6.11 17.40
N LEU A 130 27.81 5.64 17.46
CA LEU A 130 28.58 5.54 18.69
C LEU A 130 28.98 6.90 19.28
N ALA A 131 29.08 7.95 18.44
CA ALA A 131 29.42 9.31 18.86
C ALA A 131 28.19 10.10 19.32
N GLU A 132 27.11 10.02 18.55
CA GLU A 132 25.94 10.89 18.70
C GLU A 132 24.84 10.27 19.57
N THR A 133 24.85 8.95 19.77
CA THR A 133 23.79 8.24 20.48
C THR A 133 24.32 7.39 21.64
N SER A 134 23.44 7.04 22.58
CA SER A 134 23.67 6.11 23.69
C SER A 134 23.10 4.71 23.44
N LEU A 135 22.91 4.32 22.18
CA LEU A 135 22.35 3.03 21.79
C LEU A 135 23.21 1.84 22.29
N PRO A 136 22.59 0.71 22.66
CA PRO A 136 23.32 -0.50 23.04
C PRO A 136 24.07 -1.07 21.82
N PHE A 137 25.24 -1.69 22.06
CA PHE A 137 26.09 -2.22 20.98
C PHE A 137 25.40 -3.24 20.08
N ARG A 138 24.47 -4.03 20.63
CA ARG A 138 23.65 -4.98 19.87
C ARG A 138 22.76 -4.30 18.83
N GLU A 139 22.22 -3.14 19.17
CA GLU A 139 21.34 -2.38 18.29
C GLU A 139 22.15 -1.68 17.19
N VAL A 140 23.32 -1.12 17.53
CA VAL A 140 24.25 -0.58 16.53
C VAL A 140 24.71 -1.67 15.55
N ALA A 141 25.02 -2.88 16.05
CA ALA A 141 25.35 -4.03 15.21
C ALA A 141 24.20 -4.42 14.28
N SER A 142 22.96 -4.46 14.79
CA SER A 142 21.77 -4.76 14.00
C SER A 142 21.51 -3.72 12.90
N ILE A 143 21.74 -2.43 13.17
CA ILE A 143 21.50 -1.34 12.20
C ILE A 143 22.58 -1.32 11.11
N THR A 144 23.83 -1.54 11.48
CA THR A 144 24.99 -1.38 10.58
C THR A 144 25.37 -2.68 9.88
N GLY A 145 24.92 -3.84 10.40
CA GLY A 145 25.31 -5.16 9.90
C GLY A 145 26.74 -5.54 10.25
N LEU A 146 27.38 -4.83 11.18
CA LEU A 146 28.73 -5.15 11.68
C LEU A 146 28.65 -6.11 12.86
N ASP A 147 29.72 -6.87 13.06
CA ASP A 147 29.86 -7.75 14.21
C ASP A 147 30.01 -6.93 15.50
N ILE A 148 29.46 -7.45 16.61
CA ILE A 148 29.44 -6.74 17.89
C ILE A 148 30.84 -6.43 18.40
N TYR A 149 31.81 -7.32 18.18
CA TYR A 149 33.20 -7.10 18.59
C TYR A 149 33.86 -5.98 17.78
N GLN A 150 33.48 -5.81 16.51
CA GLN A 150 33.93 -4.69 15.68
C GLN A 150 33.41 -3.37 16.23
N ILE A 151 32.12 -3.29 16.61
CA ILE A 151 31.50 -2.12 17.23
C ILE A 151 32.18 -1.76 18.55
N VAL A 152 32.42 -2.74 19.43
CA VAL A 152 33.12 -2.51 20.71
C VAL A 152 34.54 -2.02 20.48
N GLY A 153 35.28 -2.64 19.55
CA GLY A 153 36.62 -2.21 19.18
C GLY A 153 36.66 -0.77 18.65
N MET A 154 35.66 -0.37 17.85
CA MET A 154 35.49 1.01 17.41
C MET A 154 35.28 1.96 18.58
N LYS A 155 34.38 1.63 19.52
CA LYS A 155 34.12 2.47 20.69
C LYS A 155 35.37 2.65 21.57
N LEU A 156 36.16 1.60 21.75
CA LEU A 156 37.43 1.66 22.49
C LEU A 156 38.45 2.55 21.79
N LYS A 157 38.61 2.42 20.46
CA LYS A 157 39.50 3.30 19.69
C LYS A 157 39.10 4.77 19.79
N MET A 158 37.80 5.08 19.80
CA MET A 158 37.32 6.45 19.95
C MET A 158 37.61 7.05 21.33
N ARG A 159 37.72 6.24 22.38
CA ARG A 159 38.08 6.71 23.73
C ARG A 159 39.56 7.06 23.86
N ASN A 160 40.43 6.41 23.10
CA ASN A 160 41.87 6.65 23.14
C ASN A 160 42.31 7.86 22.29
N VAL A 161 41.39 8.43 21.52
CA VAL A 161 41.64 9.57 20.63
C VAL A 161 41.09 10.88 21.23
N ALA A 162 40.39 10.81 22.36
CA ALA A 162 39.97 11.95 23.18
C ALA A 162 40.94 12.16 24.34
#